data_AF-A0A453HIF4-F1
#
_entry.id   AF-A0A453HIF4-F1
#
_cell.length_a   1.000
_cell.length_b   1.000
_cell.length_c   1.000
_cell.angle_alpha   90.00
_cell.angle_beta   90.00
_cell.angle_gamma   90.00
#
_symmetry.space_group_name_H-M   'P 1'
#
loop_
_entity.id
_entity.type
_entity.pdbx_description
1 polymer ?
#
loop_
_entity_poly.entity_id
_entity_poly.type
_entity_poly.pdbx_seq_one_letter_code
_entity_poly.pdbx_strand_id
1 'polypeptide(L)'
;RGAIITTFIVCYALTSFISGYVSGGLYSRNGGKNWIKSMVLTASLFPFLCFSIGLVLNTIAIFYHSLAAIPFGTMVVIFVLWAFISFPLVLLGTVVGRNWSGAPNNPCRVKTIPRPIPEKKWYLTPSVISLMGGLLPFGSIFIEMYFVFTSFWNYK
;
A
#
# COMPACT_ATOMS: atom_id res chain seq x y z
N ARG A 1 -6.66 -3.78 -24.38
CA ARG A 1 -6.41 -4.48 -23.09
C ARG A 1 -5.03 -4.12 -22.51
N GLY A 2 -3.94 -4.21 -23.27
CA GLY A 2 -2.59 -3.88 -22.77
C GLY A 2 -2.35 -2.41 -22.40
N ALA A 3 -2.84 -1.45 -23.19
CA ALA A 3 -2.60 -0.02 -22.97
C ALA A 3 -3.06 0.49 -21.59
N ILE A 4 -4.20 -0.01 -21.09
CA ILE A 4 -4.73 0.37 -19.77
C ILE A 4 -3.77 -0.11 -18.66
N ILE A 5 -3.27 -1.34 -18.77
CA ILE A 5 -2.36 -1.94 -17.79
C ILE A 5 -1.02 -1.17 -17.77
N THR A 6 -0.45 -0.86 -18.93
CA THR A 6 0.78 -0.07 -19.00
C THR A 6 0.59 1.33 -18.45
N THR A 7 -0.54 2.00 -18.73
CA THR A 7 -0.84 3.31 -18.13
C THR A 7 -0.90 3.23 -16.61
N PHE A 8 -1.58 2.23 -16.03
CA PHE A 8 -1.61 2.05 -14.57
C PHE A 8 -0.21 1.85 -13.97
N ILE A 9 0.64 1.05 -14.61
CA ILE A 9 2.02 0.82 -14.15
C ILE A 9 2.83 2.12 -14.18
N VAL A 10 2.72 2.90 -15.26
CA VAL A 10 3.42 4.18 -15.38
C VAL A 10 2.90 5.20 -14.37
N CYS A 11 1.58 5.34 -14.22
CA CYS A 11 0.98 6.22 -13.21
C CYS A 11 1.43 5.83 -11.80
N TYR A 12 1.46 4.53 -11.47
CA TYR A 12 1.97 4.03 -10.20
C TYR A 12 3.45 4.38 -9.99
N ALA A 13 4.29 4.16 -11.00
CA ALA A 13 5.71 4.48 -10.93
C ALA A 13 5.94 5.99 -10.70
N LEU A 14 5.22 6.87 -11.40
CA LEU A 14 5.35 8.32 -11.23
C LEU A 14 4.83 8.80 -9.87
N THR A 15 3.71 8.27 -9.40
CA THR A 15 3.14 8.62 -8.09
C THR A 15 3.91 8.03 -6.91
N SER A 16 4.84 7.10 -7.16
CA SER A 16 5.72 6.51 -6.13
C SER A 16 6.53 7.58 -5.38
N PHE A 17 6.98 8.63 -6.07
CA PHE A 17 7.67 9.76 -5.43
C PHE A 17 6.78 10.49 -4.42
N ILE A 18 5.54 10.80 -4.80
CA ILE A 18 4.56 11.48 -3.93
C ILE A 18 4.25 10.62 -2.71
N SER A 19 4.05 9.31 -2.92
CA SER A 19 3.84 8.35 -1.84
C SER A 19 5.00 8.35 -0.85
N GLY A 20 6.24 8.29 -1.36
CA GLY A 20 7.45 8.40 -0.54
C GLY A 20 7.54 9.72 0.23
N TYR A 21 7.23 10.85 -0.42
CA TYR A 21 7.25 12.18 0.18
C TYR A 21 6.26 12.32 1.34
N VAL A 22 5.01 11.93 1.13
CA VAL A 22 3.96 12.03 2.14
C VAL A 22 4.24 11.07 3.30
N SER A 23 4.57 9.81 3.00
CA SER A 23 4.91 8.80 4.02
C SER A 23 6.11 9.22 4.87
N GLY A 24 7.20 9.66 4.23
CA GLY A 24 8.41 10.13 4.90
C GLY A 24 8.16 11.36 5.77
N GLY A 25 7.46 12.36 5.24
CA GLY A 25 7.08 13.57 5.97
C GLY A 25 6.24 13.25 7.20
N LEU A 26 5.13 12.50 7.03
CA LEU A 26 4.25 12.12 8.14
C LEU A 26 4.97 11.29 9.21
N TYR A 27 5.79 10.33 8.81
CA TYR A 27 6.54 9.50 9.75
C TYR A 27 7.53 10.34 10.57
N SER A 28 8.19 11.31 9.94
CA SER A 28 9.12 12.22 10.62
C SER A 28 8.40 13.20 11.56
N ARG A 29 7.24 13.75 11.14
CA ARG A 29 6.42 14.66 11.97
C ARG A 29 5.95 14.01 13.27
N ASN A 30 5.68 12.71 13.23
CA ASN A 30 5.27 11.92 14.39
C ASN A 30 6.45 11.40 15.23
N GLY A 31 7.69 11.86 14.98
CA GLY A 31 8.87 11.47 15.75
C GLY A 31 9.42 10.07 15.43
N GLY A 32 9.07 9.52 14.26
CA GLY A 32 9.53 8.21 13.82
C GLY A 32 11.02 8.17 13.53
N LYS A 33 11.77 7.33 14.26
CA LYS A 33 13.23 7.17 14.10
C LYS A 33 13.62 6.16 13.01
N ASN A 34 12.82 5.11 12.81
CA ASN A 34 13.11 3.99 11.91
C ASN A 34 12.57 4.23 10.49
N TRP A 35 13.02 5.32 9.86
CA TRP A 35 12.50 5.78 8.57
C TRP A 35 12.72 4.79 7.41
N ILE A 36 13.79 4.00 7.45
CA ILE A 36 14.08 2.98 6.42
C ILE A 36 12.97 1.92 6.42
N LYS A 37 12.51 1.48 7.61
CA LYS A 37 11.42 0.51 7.73
C LYS A 37 10.12 1.06 7.14
N SER A 38 9.81 2.33 7.42
CA SER A 38 8.65 3.01 6.84
C SER A 38 8.74 3.12 5.32
N MET A 39 9.93 3.45 4.80
CA MET A 39 10.19 3.56 3.36
C MET A 39 10.00 2.21 2.66
N VAL A 40 10.64 1.15 3.18
CA VAL A 40 10.53 -0.20 2.62
C VAL A 40 9.08 -0.66 2.63
N LEU A 41 8.35 -0.47 3.74
CA LEU A 41 6.94 -0.82 3.83
C LEU A 41 6.10 -0.05 2.79
N THR A 42 6.37 1.24 2.59
CA THR A 42 5.67 2.07 1.61
C THR A 42 5.96 1.60 0.17
N ALA A 43 7.20 1.22 -0.12
CA ALA A 43 7.61 0.77 -1.44
C ALA A 43 7.16 -0.66 -1.78
N SER A 44 7.05 -1.56 -0.80
CA SER A 44 6.85 -3.00 -1.05
C SER A 44 5.45 -3.51 -0.75
N LEU A 45 4.68 -2.89 0.15
CA LEU A 45 3.42 -3.47 0.62
C LEU A 45 2.40 -3.70 -0.50
N PHE A 46 2.17 -2.69 -1.35
CA PHE A 46 1.23 -2.81 -2.46
C PHE A 46 1.73 -3.73 -3.59
N PRO A 47 2.96 -3.55 -4.13
CA PRO A 47 3.46 -4.41 -5.20
C PRO A 47 3.54 -5.88 -4.78
N PHE A 48 3.95 -6.16 -3.53
CA PHE A 48 4.06 -7.52 -3.02
C PHE A 48 2.69 -8.17 -2.82
N LEU A 49 1.68 -7.40 -2.38
CA LEU A 49 0.30 -7.87 -2.31
C LEU A 49 -0.27 -8.21 -3.69
N CYS A 50 -0.06 -7.34 -4.69
CA CYS A 50 -0.47 -7.62 -6.06
C CYS A 50 0.27 -8.84 -6.64
N PHE A 51 1.56 -8.96 -6.37
CA PHE A 51 2.37 -10.10 -6.80
C PHE A 51 1.91 -11.41 -6.17
N SER A 52 1.58 -11.43 -4.87
CA SER A 52 1.11 -12.65 -4.20
C SER A 52 -0.25 -13.11 -4.74
N ILE A 53 -1.20 -12.20 -4.94
CA ILE A 53 -2.49 -12.49 -5.58
C ILE A 53 -2.26 -12.99 -7.00
N GLY A 54 -1.43 -12.29 -7.77
CA GLY A 54 -1.07 -12.67 -9.13
C GLY A 54 -0.44 -14.05 -9.21
N LEU A 55 0.42 -14.43 -8.25
CA LEU A 55 1.06 -15.74 -8.18
C LEU A 55 0.06 -16.85 -7.94
N VAL A 56 -0.90 -16.66 -7.02
CA VAL A 56 -1.97 -17.64 -6.76
C VAL A 56 -2.83 -17.82 -8.02
N LEU A 57 -3.28 -16.72 -8.63
CA LEU A 57 -4.08 -16.75 -9.85
C LEU A 57 -3.31 -17.39 -11.02
N ASN A 58 -2.02 -17.07 -11.16
CA ASN A 58 -1.17 -17.64 -12.21
C ASN A 58 -0.98 -19.14 -12.01
N THR A 59 -0.83 -19.59 -10.77
CA THR A 59 -0.75 -21.02 -10.44
C THR A 59 -2.02 -21.74 -10.88
N ILE A 60 -3.20 -21.19 -10.56
CA ILE A 60 -4.50 -21.72 -11.01
C ILE A 60 -4.57 -21.74 -12.55
N ALA A 61 -4.18 -20.66 -13.22
CA ALA A 61 -4.21 -20.56 -14.68
C ALA A 61 -3.35 -21.63 -15.36
N ILE A 62 -2.17 -21.94 -14.80
CA ILE A 62 -1.29 -23.01 -15.29
C ILE A 62 -1.96 -24.38 -15.12
N PHE A 63 -2.60 -24.65 -13.98
CA PHE A 63 -3.31 -25.91 -13.75
C PHE A 63 -4.42 -26.17 -14.77
N TYR A 64 -5.14 -25.12 -15.20
CA TYR A 64 -6.19 -25.22 -16.21
C TYR A 64 -5.67 -25.09 -17.66
N HIS A 65 -4.35 -25.09 -17.89
CA HIS A 65 -3.74 -24.86 -19.21
C HIS A 65 -4.31 -23.61 -19.93
N SER A 66 -4.58 -22.56 -19.17
CA SER A 66 -5.20 -21.36 -19.70
C SER A 66 -4.17 -20.47 -20.41
N LEU A 67 -4.54 -19.94 -21.57
CA LEU A 67 -3.79 -18.90 -22.29
C LEU A 67 -3.71 -17.57 -21.51
N ALA A 68 -4.46 -17.45 -20.41
CA ALA A 68 -4.40 -16.30 -19.50
C ALA A 68 -3.25 -16.38 -18.48
N ALA A 69 -2.45 -17.45 -18.48
CA ALA A 69 -1.24 -17.53 -17.65
C ALA A 69 -0.27 -16.39 -18.00
N ILE A 70 0.23 -15.71 -16.97
CA ILE A 70 1.17 -14.60 -17.13
C ILE A 70 2.52 -15.20 -17.51
N PRO A 71 3.09 -14.84 -18.67
CA PRO A 71 4.38 -15.36 -19.08
C PRO A 71 5.48 -14.83 -18.15
N PHE A 72 6.46 -15.68 -17.84
CA PHE A 72 7.54 -15.38 -16.89
C PHE A 72 8.25 -14.05 -17.20
N GLY A 73 8.47 -13.75 -18.49
CA GLY A 73 9.09 -12.50 -18.91
C GLY A 73 8.36 -11.24 -18.41
N THR A 74 7.03 -11.24 -18.36
CA THR A 74 6.25 -10.10 -17.86
C THR A 74 6.43 -9.91 -16.35
N MET A 75 6.52 -11.01 -15.58
CA MET A 75 6.78 -10.94 -14.14
C MET A 75 8.16 -10.30 -13.86
N VAL A 76 9.17 -10.68 -14.65
CA VAL A 76 10.52 -10.09 -14.55
C VAL A 76 10.51 -8.60 -14.90
N VAL A 77 9.83 -8.20 -15.99
CA VAL A 77 9.72 -6.78 -16.38
C VAL A 77 9.08 -5.94 -15.26
N ILE A 78 7.98 -6.42 -14.67
CA ILE A 78 7.30 -5.72 -13.56
C ILE A 78 8.23 -5.59 -12.35
N PHE A 79 8.98 -6.64 -12.02
CA PHE A 79 9.95 -6.61 -10.92
C PHE A 79 11.08 -5.60 -11.18
N VAL A 80 11.61 -5.55 -12.40
CA VAL A 80 12.65 -4.58 -12.79
C VAL A 80 12.12 -3.15 -12.72
N LEU A 81 10.91 -2.88 -13.23
CA LEU A 81 10.28 -1.56 -13.12
C LEU A 81 10.09 -1.14 -11.65
N TRP A 82 9.68 -2.07 -10.79
CA TRP A 82 9.58 -1.81 -9.37
C TRP A 82 10.95 -1.50 -8.74
N ALA A 83 11.95 -2.35 -9.00
CA ALA A 83 13.27 -2.25 -8.37
C ALA A 83 14.07 -1.02 -8.82
N PHE A 84 14.01 -0.65 -10.10
CA PHE A 84 14.84 0.41 -10.68
C PHE A 84 14.12 1.74 -10.89
N ILE A 85 12.79 1.78 -10.84
CA ILE A 85 12.02 3.04 -11.00
C ILE A 85 11.26 3.35 -9.72
N SER A 86 10.31 2.50 -9.35
CA SER A 86 9.42 2.80 -8.21
C SER A 86 10.19 2.90 -6.90
N PHE A 87 11.01 1.90 -6.57
CA PHE A 87 11.79 1.85 -5.33
C PHE A 87 12.72 3.05 -5.13
N PRO A 88 13.59 3.44 -6.10
CA PRO A 88 14.41 4.64 -5.94
C PRO A 88 13.59 5.93 -5.92
N LEU A 89 12.46 6.02 -6.65
CA LEU A 89 11.57 7.18 -6.55
C LEU A 89 10.95 7.31 -5.16
N VAL A 90 10.52 6.20 -4.53
CA VAL A 90 10.01 6.21 -3.15
C VAL A 90 11.11 6.65 -2.19
N LEU A 91 12.33 6.13 -2.35
CA LEU A 91 13.47 6.52 -1.52
C LEU A 91 13.74 8.04 -1.63
N LEU A 92 13.83 8.58 -2.84
CA LEU A 92 14.02 10.01 -3.08
C LEU A 92 12.88 10.82 -2.47
N GLY A 93 11.63 10.43 -2.72
CA GLY A 93 10.45 11.05 -2.13
C GLY A 93 10.53 11.08 -0.61
N THR A 94 10.85 9.95 0.02
CA THR A 94 10.98 9.84 1.47
C THR A 94 12.07 10.75 2.03
N VAL A 95 13.24 10.83 1.39
CA VAL A 95 14.32 11.73 1.84
C VAL A 95 13.87 13.20 1.76
N VAL A 96 13.28 13.61 0.64
CA VAL A 96 12.78 14.99 0.44
C VAL A 96 11.65 15.31 1.43
N GLY A 97 10.69 14.39 1.60
CA GLY A 97 9.55 14.57 2.51
C GLY A 97 9.96 14.69 3.96
N ARG A 98 10.98 13.94 4.39
CA ARG A 98 11.53 14.04 5.75
C ARG A 98 12.23 15.37 5.99
N ASN A 99 12.97 15.87 4.99
CA ASN A 99 13.71 17.12 5.13
C ASN A 99 12.80 18.36 5.07
N TRP A 100 11.83 18.39 4.15
CA TRP A 100 10.97 19.56 3.93
C TRP A 100 9.68 19.54 4.76
N SER A 101 9.07 18.38 4.93
CA SER A 101 7.78 18.24 5.62
C SER A 101 7.91 17.57 6.99
N GLY A 102 9.12 17.19 7.42
CA GLY A 102 9.34 16.46 8.67
C GLY A 102 9.16 17.27 9.95
N ALA A 103 9.00 18.59 9.86
CA ALA A 103 8.78 19.46 11.01
C ALA A 103 7.37 19.22 11.62
N PRO A 104 7.27 18.86 12.92
CA PRO A 104 5.99 18.71 13.60
C PRO A 104 5.20 20.03 13.56
N ASN A 105 3.96 19.97 13.08
CA ASN A 105 3.03 21.10 13.15
C ASN A 105 1.89 20.72 14.10
N ASN A 106 2.20 20.72 15.39
CA ASN A 106 1.23 20.33 16.40
C ASN A 106 0.30 21.52 16.68
N PRO A 107 -1.03 21.33 16.68
CA PRO A 107 -1.99 22.42 16.90
C PRO A 107 -1.91 23.00 18.32
N CYS A 108 -1.18 22.34 19.22
CA CYS A 108 -1.01 22.73 20.60
C CYS A 108 0.47 22.67 21.00
N ARG A 109 0.89 23.52 21.95
CA ARG A 109 2.24 23.50 22.53
C ARG A 109 2.48 22.15 23.21
N VAL A 110 3.43 21.39 22.68
CA VAL A 110 3.84 20.09 23.22
C VAL A 110 4.84 20.29 24.36
N LYS A 111 4.71 19.54 25.46
CA LYS A 111 5.75 19.49 26.49
C LYS A 111 6.93 18.65 25.98
N THR A 112 8.15 19.12 26.21
CA THR A 112 9.40 18.43 25.86
C THR A 112 9.63 17.14 26.66
N ILE A 113 9.04 17.02 27.85
CA ILE A 113 9.13 15.83 28.68
C ILE A 113 7.98 14.88 28.31
N PRO A 114 8.27 13.69 27.73
CA PRO A 114 7.24 12.70 27.44
C PRO A 114 6.62 12.22 28.75
N ARG A 115 5.28 12.23 28.82
CA ARG A 115 4.58 11.67 29.97
C ARG A 115 4.68 10.14 29.92
N PRO A 116 4.74 9.44 31.07
CA PRO A 116 4.66 7.99 31.09
C PRO A 116 3.33 7.55 30.45
N ILE A 117 3.42 6.69 29.43
CA ILE A 117 2.28 6.16 28.70
C ILE A 117 1.76 4.96 29.52
N PRO A 118 0.46 4.90 29.86
CA PRO A 118 -0.11 3.75 30.57
C PRO A 118 0.05 2.47 29.72
N GLU A 119 0.13 1.32 30.39
CA GLU A 119 0.21 0.05 29.68
C GLU A 119 -1.01 -0.15 28.77
N LYS A 120 -0.73 -0.51 27.52
CA LYS A 120 -1.74 -0.69 26.50
C LYS A 120 -2.54 -1.97 26.80
N LYS A 121 -3.86 -1.85 26.89
CA LYS A 121 -4.77 -3.00 26.98
C LYS A 121 -4.80 -3.75 25.64
N TRP A 122 -5.11 -5.05 25.68
CA TRP A 122 -5.07 -5.93 24.50
C TRP A 122 -5.95 -5.43 23.34
N TYR A 123 -7.13 -4.86 23.64
CA TYR A 123 -8.06 -4.33 22.64
C TYR A 123 -7.62 -2.98 22.05
N LEU A 124 -6.65 -2.29 22.66
CA LEU A 124 -6.05 -1.06 22.14
C LEU A 124 -4.79 -1.33 21.28
N THR A 125 -4.56 -2.58 20.92
CA THR A 125 -3.52 -2.92 19.94
C THR A 125 -3.91 -2.37 18.55
N PRO A 126 -2.96 -1.79 17.78
CA PRO A 126 -3.26 -1.27 16.44
C PRO A 126 -3.90 -2.30 15.51
N SER A 127 -3.53 -3.57 15.64
CA SER A 127 -4.12 -4.68 14.88
C SER A 127 -5.61 -4.88 15.21
N VAL A 128 -5.97 -4.96 16.49
CA VAL A 128 -7.38 -5.13 16.90
C VAL A 128 -8.20 -3.91 16.52
N ILE A 129 -7.68 -2.70 16.75
CA ILE A 129 -8.38 -1.46 16.36
C ILE A 129 -8.59 -1.42 14.84
N SER A 130 -7.58 -1.78 14.04
CA SER A 130 -7.70 -1.78 12.58
C SER A 130 -8.75 -2.78 12.07
N LEU A 131 -8.86 -3.96 12.71
CA LEU A 131 -9.82 -4.99 12.33
C LEU A 131 -11.25 -4.60 12.76
N MET A 132 -11.41 -4.13 14.00
CA MET A 132 -12.72 -3.68 14.49
C MET A 132 -13.23 -2.43 13.75
N GLY A 133 -12.36 -1.46 13.49
CA GLY A 133 -12.70 -0.25 12.73
C GLY A 133 -13.02 -0.54 11.27
N GLY A 134 -12.42 -1.57 10.69
CA GLY A 134 -12.67 -2.00 9.30
C GLY A 134 -13.99 -2.75 9.10
N LEU A 135 -14.62 -3.27 10.16
CA LEU A 135 -15.81 -4.11 10.05
C LEU A 135 -17.01 -3.38 9.45
N LEU A 136 -17.25 -2.14 9.89
CA LEU A 136 -18.35 -1.30 9.40
C LEU A 136 -18.24 -0.94 7.91
N PRO A 137 -17.13 -0.35 7.43
CA PRO A 137 -16.97 -0.06 6.00
C PRO A 137 -16.93 -1.35 5.15
N PHE A 138 -16.38 -2.45 5.68
CA PHE A 138 -16.43 -3.74 5.00
C PHE A 138 -17.86 -4.23 4.79
N GLY A 139 -18.70 -4.21 5.84
CA GLY A 139 -20.11 -4.61 5.73
C GLY A 139 -20.89 -3.77 4.72
N SER A 140 -20.66 -2.46 4.70
CA SER A 140 -21.30 -1.55 3.73
C SER A 140 -20.90 -1.88 2.29
N ILE A 141 -19.61 -2.07 2.00
CA ILE A 141 -19.13 -2.37 0.64
C ILE A 141 -19.51 -3.79 0.21
N PHE A 142 -19.52 -4.74 1.15
CA PHE A 142 -19.84 -6.13 0.86
C PHE A 142 -21.26 -6.29 0.28
N ILE A 143 -22.25 -5.58 0.84
CA ILE A 143 -23.63 -5.60 0.35
C ILE A 143 -23.71 -5.02 -1.08
N GLU A 144 -23.04 -3.90 -1.34
CA GLU A 144 -22.99 -3.31 -2.68
C GLU A 144 -22.32 -4.24 -3.69
N MET A 145 -21.17 -4.84 -3.31
CA MET A 145 -20.45 -5.78 -4.18
C MET A 145 -21.31 -7.02 -4.49
N TYR A 146 -22.09 -7.50 -3.52
CA TYR A 146 -23.05 -8.58 -3.74
C TYR A 146 -24.14 -8.18 -4.75
N PHE A 147 -24.70 -6.97 -4.65
CA PHE A 147 -25.67 -6.49 -5.64
C PHE A 147 -25.07 -6.35 -7.03
N VAL A 148 -23.84 -5.86 -7.14
CA VAL A 148 -23.12 -5.76 -8.41
C VAL A 148 -22.91 -7.14 -9.04
N PHE A 149 -22.41 -8.11 -8.28
CA PHE A 149 -22.21 -9.47 -8.79
C PHE A 149 -23.53 -10.17 -9.12
N THR A 150 -24.55 -9.99 -8.30
CA THR A 150 -25.90 -10.50 -8.55
C THR A 150 -26.45 -9.89 -9.84
N SER A 151 -26.26 -8.60 -10.08
CA SER A 151 -26.73 -7.92 -11.30
C SER A 151 -26.03 -8.44 -12.56
N PHE A 152 -24.74 -8.78 -12.48
CA PHE A 152 -24.01 -9.39 -13.60
C PHE A 152 -24.45 -10.83 -13.90
N TRP A 153 -24.74 -11.62 -12.88
CA TRP A 153 -25.06 -13.05 -13.03
C TRP A 153 -26.56 -13.36 -13.13
N ASN A 154 -27.45 -12.49 -12.63
CA ASN A 154 -28.91 -12.60 -12.82
C ASN A 154 -29.42 -11.91 -14.09
N TYR A 155 -28.55 -11.34 -14.93
CA TYR A 155 -28.95 -10.87 -16.25
C TYR A 155 -29.23 -12.08 -17.14
N LYS A 156 -30.51 -12.48 -17.21
CA LYS A 156 -31.04 -13.43 -18.16
C LYS A 156 -31.75 -12.68 -19.28
#